data_AF-A0A949IPA6-F1
#
_entry.id   AF-A0A949IPA6-F1
#
_cell.length_a   1.000
_cell.length_b   1.000
_cell.length_c   1.000
_cell.angle_alpha   90.00
_cell.angle_beta   90.00
_cell.angle_gamma   90.00
#
_symmetry.space_group_name_H-M   'P 1'
#
loop_
_entity.id
_entity.type
_entity.pdbx_description
1 polymer ?
#
loop_
_entity_poly.entity_id
_entity_poly.type
_entity_poly.pdbx_seq_one_letter_code
_entity_poly.pdbx_strand_id
1 'polypeptide(L)' 'MNIPLKTIVKGNDADFIHYKEGNLWYRVTGQHLAETGESETFTFDFPVPVSDTGEGIFPAQIKAITLMRWIRQHLDS' A
#
# COMPACT_ATOMS: atom_id res chain seq x y z
N MET A 1 11.74 -8.56 5.06
CA MET A 1 10.85 -9.23 4.09
C MET A 1 10.89 -8.41 2.81
N ASN A 2 11.52 -8.90 1.74
CA ASN A 2 11.64 -8.16 0.47
C ASN A 2 10.47 -8.53 -0.45
N ILE A 3 9.32 -7.87 -0.29
CA ILE A 3 8.17 -8.11 -1.17
C ILE A 3 8.30 -7.22 -2.41
N PRO A 4 8.31 -7.80 -3.63
CA PRO A 4 8.36 -7.00 -4.84
C PRO A 4 7.16 -6.05 -4.92
N LEU A 5 7.38 -4.79 -5.33
CA LEU A 5 6.32 -3.79 -5.53
C LEU A 5 5.14 -4.34 -6.34
N LYS A 6 5.44 -5.12 -7.39
CA LYS A 6 4.43 -5.77 -8.23
C LYS A 6 3.49 -6.69 -7.43
N THR A 7 4.02 -7.42 -6.45
CA THR A 7 3.23 -8.30 -5.58
C THR A 7 2.30 -7.47 -4.69
N ILE A 8 2.75 -6.31 -4.20
CA ILE A 8 1.93 -5.42 -3.38
C ILE A 8 0.80 -4.81 -4.20
N VAL A 9 1.07 -4.34 -5.42
CA VAL A 9 0.08 -3.57 -6.19
C VAL A 9 -0.87 -4.41 -7.05
N LYS A 10 -0.45 -5.59 -7.51
CA LYS A 10 -1.18 -6.34 -8.54
C LYS A 10 -2.35 -7.09 -7.94
N GLY A 11 -3.56 -6.60 -8.21
CA GLY A 11 -4.80 -7.27 -7.83
C GLY A 11 -5.20 -7.08 -6.36
N ASN A 12 -4.41 -6.34 -5.58
CA ASN A 12 -4.76 -6.00 -4.21
C ASN A 12 -5.43 -4.63 -4.13
N ASP A 13 -6.21 -4.46 -3.07
CA ASP A 13 -6.77 -3.19 -2.64
C ASP A 13 -6.00 -2.66 -1.43
N ALA A 14 -6.06 -1.35 -1.25
CA ALA A 14 -5.52 -0.63 -0.12
C ALA A 14 -6.69 -0.08 0.70
N ASP A 15 -6.76 -0.47 1.97
CA ASP A 15 -7.78 -0.05 2.91
C ASP A 15 -7.27 1.12 3.75
N PHE A 16 -8.08 2.17 3.85
CA PHE A 16 -7.84 3.29 4.74
C PHE A 16 -7.93 2.82 6.18
N ILE A 17 -6.89 3.09 6.96
CA ILE A 17 -6.82 2.70 8.37
C ILE A 17 -7.16 3.89 9.25
N HIS A 18 -6.45 5.00 9.09
CA HIS A 18 -6.64 6.20 9.90
C HIS A 18 -5.93 7.42 9.28
N TYR A 19 -6.26 8.59 9.81
CA TYR A 19 -5.52 9.82 9.56
C TYR A 19 -4.62 10.14 10.76
N LYS A 20 -3.38 10.53 10.50
CA LYS A 20 -2.46 11.02 11.55
C LYS A 20 -1.46 12.01 10.95
N GLU A 21 -1.31 13.16 11.61
CA GLU A 21 -0.25 14.15 11.33
C GLU A 21 -0.14 14.52 9.84
N GLY A 22 -1.27 14.84 9.19
CA GLY A 22 -1.28 15.24 7.77
C GLY A 22 -1.16 14.08 6.78
N ASN A 23 -1.20 12.83 7.23
CA ASN A 23 -1.10 11.65 6.39
C ASN A 23 -2.36 10.78 6.47
N LEU A 24 -2.84 10.32 5.32
CA LEU A 24 -3.82 9.25 5.19
C LEU A 24 -3.05 7.92 5.20
N TRP A 25 -3.29 7.07 6.19
CA TRP A 25 -2.62 5.78 6.29
C TRP A 25 -3.46 4.70 5.64
N TYR A 26 -2.84 3.96 4.71
CA TYR A 26 -3.43 2.85 4.00
C TYR A 26 -2.68 1.56 4.30
N ARG A 27 -3.40 0.44 4.21
CA ARG A 27 -2.90 -0.91 4.38
C ARG A 27 -3.23 -1.76 3.17
N VAL A 28 -2.24 -2.48 2.67
CA VAL A 28 -2.44 -3.56 1.71
C VAL A 28 -2.18 -4.88 2.42
N THR A 29 -3.16 -5.77 2.41
CA THR A 29 -2.99 -7.17 2.84
C THR A 29 -3.12 -8.08 1.63
N GLY A 30 -2.20 -9.03 1.48
CA GLY A 30 -2.20 -9.94 0.34
C GLY A 30 -1.41 -11.22 0.63
N GLN A 31 -1.25 -12.06 -0.39
CA GLN A 31 -0.46 -13.28 -0.33
C GLN A 31 0.80 -13.14 -1.19
N HIS A 32 1.92 -13.67 -0.70
CA HIS A 32 3.19 -13.74 -1.43
C HIS A 32 3.76 -15.16 -1.31
N LEU A 33 4.24 -15.71 -2.42
CA LEU A 33 4.97 -16.97 -2.41
C LEU A 33 6.42 -16.70 -1.99
N ALA A 34 6.81 -17.16 -0.80
CA ALA A 34 8.18 -17.06 -0.30
C ALA A 34 9.14 -17.92 -1.13
N GLU A 35 10.45 -17.67 -0.99
CA GLU A 35 11.49 -18.45 -1.69
C GLU A 35 11.46 -19.95 -1.32
N THR A 36 10.92 -20.27 -0.14
CA THR A 36 10.69 -21.63 0.34
C THR A 36 9.55 -22.36 -0.39
N GLY A 37 8.74 -21.64 -1.18
CA GLY A 37 7.55 -22.16 -1.85
C GLY A 37 6.28 -22.12 -1.01
N GLU A 38 6.31 -21.50 0.16
CA GLU A 38 5.15 -21.35 1.05
C GLU A 38 4.40 -20.04 0.76
N SER A 39 3.06 -20.07 0.87
CA SER A 39 2.24 -18.87 0.76
C SER A 39 2.23 -18.14 2.10
N GLU A 40 2.76 -16.92 2.11
CA GLU A 40 2.79 -16.04 3.27
C GLU A 40 1.80 -14.90 3.09
N THR A 41 1.05 -14.61 4.16
CA THR A 41 0.24 -13.39 4.19
C THR A 41 1.15 -12.22 4.51
N PHE A 42 1.09 -11.17 3.70
CA PHE A 42 1.78 -9.93 3.98
C PHE A 42 0.80 -8.83 4.34
N THR A 43 1.30 -7.86 5.10
CA THR A 43 0.63 -6.58 5.36
C THR A 43 1.64 -5.47 5.13
N PHE A 44 1.24 -4.44 4.39
CA PHE A 44 2.07 -3.30 4.05
C PHE A 44 1.31 -2.01 4.31
N ASP A 45 1.77 -1.25 5.29
CA ASP A 45 1.19 0.04 5.67
C ASP A 45 2.04 1.16 5.06
N PHE A 46 1.40 2.19 4.52
CA PHE A 46 2.10 3.33 3.94
C PHE A 46 1.28 4.62 4.10
N PRO A 47 1.96 5.78 4.26
CA PRO A 47 1.31 7.07 4.32
C PRO A 47 1.09 7.68 2.93
N VAL A 48 0.00 8.42 2.78
CA VAL A 48 -0.25 9.36 1.67
C VAL A 48 -0.36 10.77 2.27
N PRO A 49 0.60 11.67 2.02
CA PRO A 49 0.54 13.04 2.52
C PRO A 49 -0.62 13.80 1.89
N VAL A 50 -1.48 14.42 2.70
CA VAL A 50 -2.62 15.22 2.22
C VAL A 50 -2.16 16.40 1.36
N SER A 51 -0.96 16.93 1.61
CA SER A 51 -0.36 17.99 0.77
C SER A 51 -0.08 17.57 -0.68
N ASP A 52 -0.05 16.27 -0.95
CA ASP A 52 0.27 15.68 -2.25
C ASP A 52 -0.97 15.04 -2.92
N THR A 53 -2.18 15.25 -2.36
CA THR A 53 -3.43 14.69 -2.91
C THR A 53 -4.16 15.61 -3.87
N GLY A 54 -3.92 16.92 -3.83
CA GLY A 54 -4.67 17.91 -4.64
C GLY A 54 -6.18 17.77 -4.44
N GLU A 55 -6.93 17.69 -5.55
CA GLU A 55 -8.39 17.47 -5.56
C GLU A 55 -8.79 15.98 -5.63
N GLY A 56 -7.84 15.07 -5.43
CA GLY A 56 -8.07 13.63 -5.53
C GLY A 56 -9.08 13.12 -4.50
N ILE A 57 -9.85 12.10 -4.90
CA ILE A 57 -10.79 11.40 -4.01
C ILE A 57 -10.14 10.12 -3.50
N PHE A 58 -10.12 9.97 -2.19
CA PHE A 58 -9.49 8.85 -1.48
C PHE A 58 -10.56 8.07 -0.71
N PRO A 59 -11.23 7.11 -1.36
CA PRO A 59 -12.24 6.28 -0.71
C PRO A 59 -11.60 5.38 0.36
N ALA A 60 -12.46 4.83 1.22
CA ALA A 60 -12.03 3.92 2.28
C ALA A 60 -11.31 2.67 1.75
N GLN A 61 -11.63 2.22 0.54
CA GLN A 61 -10.90 1.16 -0.16
C GLN A 61 -10.60 1.63 -1.59
N ILE A 62 -9.36 1.50 -2.02
CA ILE A 62 -8.88 1.92 -3.35
C ILE A 62 -7.90 0.89 -3.91
N LYS A 63 -7.89 0.69 -5.22
CA LYS A 63 -6.94 -0.24 -5.85
C LYS A 63 -5.50 0.16 -5.50
N ALA A 64 -4.71 -0.78 -4.98
CA ALA A 64 -3.35 -0.51 -4.51
C ALA A 64 -2.46 0.07 -5.64
N ILE A 65 -2.71 -0.32 -6.89
CA ILE A 65 -2.02 0.22 -8.06
C ILE A 65 -2.22 1.73 -8.26
N THR A 66 -3.34 2.31 -7.83
CA THR A 66 -3.59 3.76 -7.89
C THR A 66 -2.70 4.52 -6.89
N LEU A 67 -2.28 3.84 -5.82
CA LEU A 67 -1.41 4.39 -4.78
C LEU A 67 0.07 4.00 -4.98
N MET A 68 0.44 3.41 -6.13
CA MET A 68 1.77 2.85 -6.39
C MET A 68 2.91 3.86 -6.13
N ARG A 69 2.71 5.15 -6.43
CA ARG A 69 3.72 6.19 -6.21
C ARG A 69 4.21 6.21 -4.76
N TRP A 70 3.26 6.25 -3.82
CA TRP A 70 3.57 6.33 -2.38
C TRP A 70 4.01 4.98 -1.82
N ILE A 71 3.45 3.87 -2.31
CA ILE A 71 3.92 2.53 -1.96
C ILE A 71 5.40 2.37 -2.33
N ARG A 72 5.78 2.76 -3.54
CA ARG A 72 7.19 2.70 -3.99
C ARG A 72 8.09 3.59 -3.15
N GLN A 73 7.68 4.84 -2.92
CA GLN A 73 8.47 5.76 -2.09
C GLN A 73 8.71 5.20 -0.69
N HIS A 74 7.70 4.56 -0.09
CA HIS A 74 7.83 3.99 1.25
C HIS A 74 8.68 2.70 1.29
N LEU A 75 8.69 1.90 0.21
CA LEU A 75 9.61 0.76 0.06
C LEU A 75 11.08 1.18 -0.08
N ASP A 76 11.32 2.33 -0.71
CA ASP A 76 12.66 2.85 -1.00
C ASP A 76 13.23 3.71 0.16
N SER A 77 12.49 3.88 1.27
CA SER A 77 12.88 4.65 2.47
C SER A 77 13.56 3.77 3.52
#